data_AF-A0A7X8CVF7-F1
#
_entry.id   AF-A0A7X8CVF7-F1
#
_cell.length_a   1.000
_cell.length_b   1.000
_cell.length_c   1.000
_cell.angle_alpha   90.00
_cell.angle_beta   90.00
_cell.angle_gamma   90.00
#
_symmetry.space_group_name_H-M   'P 1'
#
loop_
_entity.id
_entity.type
_entity.pdbx_description
1 polymer ?
#
loop_
_entity_poly.entity_id
_entity_poly.type
_entity_poly.pdbx_seq_one_letter_code
_entity_poly.pdbx_strand_id
1 'polypeptide(L)'
;MTIWADADSLPAAVREILARRARPAERASTAEEPGEPGAPSARDGIRVVFAAGRPLSVPPGAEFLLVKEEGPDAVDARIEALAKPGDLVVTRDIPFAARLAEAGLAVINDRGDEWTADTVRERRSNRDFMEGLRSAGLARMNRARTWGPREKKAFADTLDRVLRRLVNGRQ
;
A
#
# COMPACT_ATOMS: atom_id res chain seq x y z
N MET A 1 1.24 -9.17 -8.91
CA MET A 1 1.11 -8.80 -7.46
C MET A 1 -0.12 -7.92 -7.28
N THR A 2 -0.63 -7.77 -6.06
CA THR A 2 -1.74 -6.84 -5.77
C THR A 2 -1.29 -5.71 -4.85
N ILE A 3 -1.73 -4.49 -5.16
CA ILE A 3 -1.65 -3.33 -4.28
C ILE A 3 -3.05 -3.10 -3.72
N TRP A 4 -3.21 -3.28 -2.41
CA TRP A 4 -4.43 -3.00 -1.66
C TRP A 4 -4.36 -1.58 -1.11
N ALA A 5 -5.38 -0.78 -1.34
CA ALA A 5 -5.43 0.60 -0.89
C ALA A 5 -6.71 0.85 -0.10
N ASP A 6 -6.57 1.24 1.17
CA ASP A 6 -7.68 1.76 1.96
C ASP A 6 -8.02 3.16 1.43
N ALA A 7 -9.05 3.23 0.60
CA ALA A 7 -9.36 4.44 -0.15
C ALA A 7 -10.06 5.50 0.72
N ASP A 8 -10.65 5.12 1.85
CA ASP A 8 -11.29 6.06 2.78
C ASP A 8 -10.26 6.85 3.56
N SER A 9 -9.10 6.25 3.86
CA SER A 9 -8.01 6.99 4.48
C SER A 9 -7.16 7.77 3.47
N LEU A 10 -7.10 7.46 2.17
CA LEU A 10 -6.07 8.08 1.30
C LEU A 10 -6.45 9.40 0.61
N PRO A 11 -5.51 10.38 0.51
CA PRO A 11 -5.70 11.58 -0.32
C PRO A 11 -5.94 11.23 -1.79
N ALA A 12 -6.73 12.05 -2.50
CA ALA A 12 -7.05 11.83 -3.91
C ALA A 12 -5.79 11.67 -4.79
N ALA A 13 -4.78 12.52 -4.58
CA ALA A 13 -3.53 12.46 -5.33
C ALA A 13 -2.72 11.17 -5.10
N VAL A 14 -2.85 10.52 -3.94
CA VAL A 14 -2.25 9.21 -3.69
C VAL A 14 -2.98 8.12 -4.46
N ARG A 15 -4.32 8.17 -4.46
CA ARG A 15 -5.17 7.26 -5.26
C ARG A 15 -4.85 7.38 -6.75
N GLU A 16 -4.61 8.59 -7.26
CA GLU A 16 -4.16 8.79 -8.65
C GLU A 16 -2.80 8.17 -8.94
N ILE A 17 -1.82 8.33 -8.05
CA ILE A 17 -0.49 7.72 -8.22
C ILE A 17 -0.60 6.20 -8.26
N LEU A 18 -1.40 5.62 -7.37
CA LEU A 18 -1.62 4.17 -7.30
C LEU A 18 -2.30 3.64 -8.56
N ALA A 19 -3.37 4.29 -9.02
CA ALA A 19 -4.07 3.86 -10.22
C ALA A 19 -3.16 3.87 -11.47
N ARG A 20 -2.22 4.82 -11.58
CA ARG A 20 -1.22 4.84 -12.66
C ARG A 20 -0.24 3.68 -12.62
N ARG A 21 -0.13 2.96 -11.49
CA ARG A 21 0.69 1.74 -11.38
C ARG A 21 -0.04 0.49 -11.81
N ALA A 22 -1.36 0.55 -11.95
CA ALA A 22 -2.11 -0.57 -12.45
C ALA A 22 -1.62 -0.93 -13.85
N ARG A 23 -1.09 -2.15 -13.98
CA ARG A 23 -0.72 -2.73 -15.26
C ARG A 23 -1.50 -4.03 -15.38
N PRO A 24 -2.49 -4.12 -16.30
CA PRO A 24 -3.11 -5.39 -16.57
C PRO A 24 -1.99 -6.36 -16.95
N ALA A 25 -2.06 -7.60 -16.43
CA ALA A 25 -1.21 -8.66 -16.95
C ALA A 25 -1.55 -8.76 -18.44
N GLU A 26 -0.57 -8.53 -19.32
CA GLU A 26 -0.73 -8.88 -20.73
C GLU A 26 -1.03 -10.38 -20.75
N ARG A 27 -2.29 -10.75 -20.96
CA ARG A 27 -2.59 -12.07 -21.49
C ARG A 27 -1.82 -12.10 -22.79
N ALA A 28 -0.89 -13.03 -22.93
CA ALA A 28 -0.28 -13.34 -24.22
C ALA A 28 -1.42 -13.46 -25.23
N SER A 29 -1.60 -12.42 -26.05
CA SER A 29 -2.57 -12.42 -27.11
C SER A 29 -2.11 -13.50 -28.06
N THR A 30 -2.88 -14.57 -28.14
CA THR A 30 -2.73 -15.65 -29.10
C THR A 30 -2.74 -15.04 -30.50
N ALA A 31 -1.55 -14.88 -31.08
CA ALA A 31 -1.32 -14.78 -32.51
C ALA A 31 0.05 -15.43 -32.73
N GLU A 32 0.01 -16.74 -32.91
CA GLU A 32 1.17 -17.55 -33.26
C GLU A 32 1.64 -17.15 -34.67
N GLU A 33 2.79 -16.47 -34.75
CA GLU A 33 3.64 -16.49 -35.93
C GLU A 33 4.91 -17.27 -35.52
N PRO A 34 5.18 -18.45 -36.12
CA PRO A 34 6.27 -19.31 -35.69
C PRO A 34 7.59 -18.83 -36.30
N GLY A 35 8.43 -18.16 -35.49
CA GLY A 35 9.83 -17.98 -35.86
C GLY A 35 10.52 -16.80 -35.22
N GLU A 36 10.80 -16.85 -33.92
CA GLU A 36 11.99 -16.23 -33.31
C GLU A 36 12.08 -16.60 -31.80
N PRO A 37 13.23 -17.09 -31.29
CA PRO A 37 13.39 -17.40 -29.88
C PRO A 37 13.73 -16.12 -29.11
N GLY A 38 12.70 -15.41 -28.69
CA GLY A 38 12.80 -14.27 -27.77
C GLY A 38 11.57 -14.25 -26.87
N ALA A 39 11.46 -15.22 -25.96
CA ALA A 39 10.33 -15.33 -25.05
C ALA A 39 10.07 -13.98 -24.34
N PRO A 40 8.90 -13.32 -24.52
CA PRO A 40 8.53 -12.23 -23.66
C PRO A 40 8.31 -12.83 -22.27
N SER A 41 9.20 -12.51 -21.33
CA SER A 41 8.99 -12.81 -19.91
C SER A 41 7.64 -12.21 -19.54
N ALA A 42 6.65 -13.06 -19.23
CA ALA A 42 5.33 -12.62 -18.79
C ALA A 42 5.53 -11.61 -17.66
N ARG A 43 5.29 -10.32 -17.93
CA ARG A 43 5.38 -9.30 -16.90
C ARG A 43 4.19 -9.54 -15.99
N ASP A 44 4.44 -10.08 -14.80
CA ASP A 44 3.44 -10.20 -13.75
C ASP A 44 2.75 -8.84 -13.57
N GLY A 45 1.48 -8.76 -13.98
CA GLY A 45 0.69 -7.55 -13.88
C GLY A 45 0.64 -7.04 -12.44
N ILE A 46 0.61 -5.71 -12.30
CA ILE A 46 0.37 -5.05 -11.01
C ILE A 46 -1.10 -4.71 -10.97
N ARG A 47 -1.85 -5.43 -10.12
CA ARG A 47 -3.26 -5.11 -9.84
C ARG A 47 -3.33 -4.08 -8.73
N VAL A 48 -4.25 -3.13 -8.84
CA VAL A 48 -4.49 -2.11 -7.82
C VAL A 48 -5.94 -2.18 -7.42
N VAL A 49 -6.21 -2.43 -6.14
CA VAL A 49 -7.55 -2.59 -5.59
C VAL A 49 -7.78 -1.54 -4.51
N PHE A 50 -8.72 -0.64 -4.75
CA PHE A 50 -9.19 0.33 -3.77
C PHE A 50 -10.36 -0.27 -2.97
N ALA A 51 -10.15 -0.51 -1.69
CA ALA A 51 -11.21 -0.94 -0.78
C ALA A 51 -11.79 0.28 -0.04
N ALA A 52 -13.11 0.37 0.05
CA ALA A 52 -13.81 1.45 0.75
C ALA A 52 -15.15 1.00 1.28
N GLY A 53 -15.60 1.60 2.38
CA GLY A 53 -16.92 1.37 2.98
C GLY A 53 -18.05 2.11 2.23
N ARG A 54 -17.69 3.04 1.34
CA ARG A 54 -18.61 3.89 0.59
C ARG A 54 -18.23 3.98 -0.89
N PRO A 55 -19.17 4.30 -1.79
CA PRO A 55 -18.86 4.51 -3.19
C PRO A 55 -17.84 5.64 -3.36
N LEU A 56 -16.74 5.36 -4.06
CA LEU A 56 -15.72 6.36 -4.39
C LEU A 56 -15.48 6.35 -5.89
N SER A 57 -15.25 7.53 -6.46
CA SER A 57 -14.71 7.63 -7.81
C SER A 57 -13.25 7.15 -7.78
N VAL A 58 -12.99 6.02 -8.41
CA VAL A 58 -11.65 5.47 -8.60
C VAL A 58 -11.14 5.85 -9.99
N PRO A 59 -9.85 6.17 -10.14
CA PRO A 59 -9.30 6.46 -11.46
C PRO A 59 -9.36 5.22 -12.37
N PRO A 60 -9.47 5.41 -13.70
CA PRO A 60 -9.52 4.30 -14.65
C PRO A 60 -8.27 3.42 -14.56
N GLY A 61 -8.45 2.10 -14.70
CA GLY A 61 -7.38 1.10 -14.62
C GLY A 61 -7.20 0.49 -13.23
N ALA A 62 -7.79 1.05 -12.18
CA ALA A 62 -7.84 0.43 -10.86
C ALA A 62 -9.16 -0.30 -10.60
N GLU A 63 -9.10 -1.34 -9.78
CA GLU A 63 -10.25 -2.08 -9.32
C GLU A 63 -10.82 -1.44 -8.06
N PHE A 64 -12.14 -1.53 -7.88
CA PHE A 64 -12.82 -1.00 -6.71
C PHE A 64 -13.55 -2.12 -5.97
N LEU A 65 -13.24 -2.28 -4.70
CA LEU A 65 -13.88 -3.20 -3.78
C LEU A 65 -14.74 -2.39 -2.80
N LEU A 66 -16.05 -2.39 -3.04
CA LEU A 66 -17.01 -1.80 -2.11
C LEU A 66 -17.30 -2.80 -0.98
N VAL A 67 -16.95 -2.44 0.24
CA VAL A 67 -17.25 -3.20 1.44
C VAL A 67 -18.54 -2.67 2.04
N LYS A 68 -19.60 -3.48 2.01
CA LYS A 68 -20.94 -3.10 2.53
C LYS A 68 -21.21 -3.63 3.95
N GLU A 69 -20.26 -4.34 4.53
CA GLU A 69 -20.36 -4.91 5.87
C GLU A 69 -20.40 -3.79 6.92
N GLU A 70 -21.23 -3.96 7.94
CA GLU A 70 -21.37 -3.00 9.04
C GLU A 70 -20.26 -3.20 10.08
N GLY A 71 -19.56 -2.12 10.43
CA GLY A 71 -18.55 -2.13 11.48
C GLY A 71 -17.44 -1.11 11.23
N PRO A 72 -16.81 -0.56 12.28
CA PRO A 72 -15.76 0.45 12.15
C PRO A 72 -14.51 -0.05 11.40
N ASP A 73 -14.29 -1.36 11.34
CA ASP A 73 -13.09 -1.99 10.75
C ASP A 73 -13.43 -2.93 9.58
N ALA A 74 -14.59 -2.80 8.95
CA ALA A 74 -15.04 -3.73 7.90
C ALA A 74 -14.09 -3.74 6.68
N VAL A 75 -13.59 -2.57 6.27
CA VAL A 75 -12.64 -2.43 5.16
C VAL A 75 -11.30 -3.10 5.49
N ASP A 76 -10.80 -2.85 6.70
CA ASP A 76 -9.55 -3.39 7.22
C ASP A 76 -9.58 -4.92 7.25
N ALA A 77 -10.65 -5.49 7.82
CA ALA A 77 -10.85 -6.93 7.89
C ALA A 77 -10.90 -7.56 6.49
N ARG A 78 -11.51 -6.87 5.52
CA ARG A 78 -11.59 -7.36 4.16
C ARG A 78 -10.24 -7.36 3.45
N ILE A 79 -9.42 -6.33 3.65
CA ILE A 79 -8.06 -6.26 3.13
C ILE A 79 -7.20 -7.34 3.81
N GLU A 80 -7.25 -7.48 5.13
CA GLU A 80 -6.51 -8.52 5.87
C GLU A 80 -6.84 -9.93 5.38
N ALA A 81 -8.11 -10.22 5.09
CA ALA A 81 -8.54 -11.53 4.61
C ALA A 81 -8.10 -11.85 3.17
N LEU A 82 -7.85 -10.82 2.34
CA LEU A 82 -7.54 -10.99 0.91
C LEU A 82 -6.05 -10.80 0.59
N ALA A 83 -5.35 -9.97 1.37
CA ALA A 83 -3.94 -9.67 1.17
C ALA A 83 -3.07 -10.89 1.48
N LYS A 84 -2.05 -11.13 0.63
CA LYS A 84 -1.14 -12.26 0.75
C LYS A 84 0.31 -11.80 0.79
N PRO A 85 1.23 -12.57 1.39
CA PRO A 85 2.66 -12.26 1.33
C PRO A 85 3.13 -11.98 -0.11
N GLY A 86 3.85 -10.88 -0.29
CA GLY A 86 4.24 -10.38 -1.61
C GLY A 86 3.26 -9.38 -2.25
N ASP A 87 2.14 -9.10 -1.61
CA ASP A 87 1.30 -7.93 -1.91
C ASP A 87 1.77 -6.70 -1.13
N LEU A 88 1.28 -5.53 -1.54
CA LEU A 88 1.52 -4.24 -0.89
C LEU A 88 0.21 -3.68 -0.38
N VAL A 89 0.17 -3.17 0.85
CA VAL A 89 -0.98 -2.44 1.38
C VAL A 89 -0.64 -0.96 1.56
N VAL A 90 -1.58 -0.07 1.26
CA VAL A 90 -1.44 1.38 1.43
C VAL A 90 -2.54 1.86 2.37
N THR A 91 -2.16 2.39 3.53
CA THR A 91 -3.09 2.89 4.56
C THR A 91 -2.43 3.97 5.40
N ARG A 92 -3.23 4.88 5.97
CA ARG A 92 -2.77 5.83 7.00
C ARG A 92 -2.99 5.34 8.43
N ASP A 93 -3.77 4.28 8.62
CA ASP A 93 -4.06 3.76 9.94
C ASP A 93 -2.85 3.00 10.48
N ILE A 94 -2.31 3.49 11.61
CA ILE A 94 -1.10 2.95 12.22
C ILE A 94 -1.36 1.59 12.88
N PRO A 95 -2.39 1.42 13.74
CA PRO A 95 -2.79 0.10 14.24
C PRO A 95 -2.95 -0.94 13.14
N PHE A 96 -3.67 -0.62 12.07
CA PHE A 96 -3.89 -1.52 10.94
C PHE A 96 -2.60 -1.85 10.19
N ALA A 97 -1.77 -0.84 9.87
CA ALA A 97 -0.48 -1.05 9.23
C ALA A 97 0.45 -1.97 10.05
N ALA A 98 0.43 -1.84 11.38
CA ALA A 98 1.22 -2.70 12.25
C ALA A 98 0.75 -4.16 12.21
N ARG A 99 -0.56 -4.41 12.25
CA ARG A 99 -1.15 -5.77 12.15
C ARG A 99 -0.73 -6.46 10.85
N LEU A 100 -0.88 -5.77 9.72
CA LEU A 100 -0.51 -6.28 8.40
C LEU A 100 0.99 -6.54 8.28
N ALA A 101 1.82 -5.64 8.80
CA ALA A 101 3.27 -5.79 8.79
C ALA A 101 3.74 -6.96 9.68
N GLU A 102 3.09 -7.20 10.82
CA GLU A 102 3.31 -8.38 11.66
C GLU A 102 2.88 -9.68 10.95
N ALA A 103 1.86 -9.62 10.09
CA ALA A 103 1.45 -10.71 9.20
C ALA A 103 2.39 -10.91 7.99
N GLY A 104 3.50 -10.18 7.90
CA GLY A 104 4.51 -10.32 6.84
C GLY A 104 4.18 -9.59 5.54
N LEU A 105 3.20 -8.69 5.55
CA LEU A 105 2.87 -7.84 4.40
C LEU A 105 3.74 -6.58 4.38
N ALA A 106 4.04 -6.09 3.17
CA ALA A 106 4.62 -4.77 3.02
C ALA A 106 3.50 -3.73 3.10
N VAL A 107 3.67 -2.71 3.94
CA VAL A 107 2.68 -1.63 4.08
C VAL A 107 3.36 -0.29 3.92
N ILE A 108 2.71 0.68 3.26
CA ILE A 108 3.21 2.05 3.14
C ILE A 108 2.10 3.05 3.48
N ASN A 109 2.46 4.23 4.00
CA ASN A 109 1.50 5.34 4.17
C ASN A 109 1.61 6.39 3.06
N ASP A 110 0.68 7.35 3.07
CA ASP A 110 0.61 8.48 2.12
C ASP A 110 1.79 9.47 2.19
N ARG A 111 2.70 9.29 3.16
CA ARG A 111 3.89 10.12 3.38
C ARG A 111 5.19 9.41 3.00
N GLY A 112 5.11 8.15 2.57
CA GLY A 112 6.28 7.34 2.20
C GLY A 112 6.96 6.64 3.38
N ASP A 113 6.30 6.53 4.54
CA ASP A 113 6.75 5.59 5.56
C ASP A 113 6.38 4.18 5.16
N GLU A 114 7.37 3.29 5.18
CA GLU A 114 7.19 1.86 5.00
C GLU A 114 7.12 1.16 6.36
N TRP A 115 6.21 0.20 6.47
CA TRP A 115 6.03 -0.68 7.62
C TRP A 115 6.25 -2.13 7.18
N THR A 116 7.04 -2.81 7.98
CA THR A 116 7.49 -4.19 7.88
C THR A 116 7.55 -4.74 9.31
N ALA A 117 7.56 -6.07 9.48
CA ALA A 117 7.67 -6.66 10.82
C ALA A 117 8.85 -6.10 11.64
N ASP A 118 9.97 -5.82 10.97
CA ASP A 118 11.18 -5.25 11.55
C ASP A 118 10.98 -3.80 12.02
N THR A 119 10.47 -2.94 11.13
CA THR A 119 10.21 -1.53 11.44
C THR A 119 9.08 -1.34 12.46
N VAL A 120 8.08 -2.24 12.52
CA VAL A 120 7.04 -2.22 13.55
C VAL A 120 7.64 -2.43 14.93
N ARG A 121 8.55 -3.41 15.08
CA ARG A 121 9.20 -3.71 16.36
C ARG A 121 10.06 -2.55 16.84
N GLU A 122 10.83 -1.95 15.94
CA GLU A 122 11.65 -0.78 16.23
C GLU A 122 10.78 0.44 16.58
N ARG A 123 9.71 0.70 15.82
CA ARG A 123 8.79 1.83 16.07
C ARG A 123 7.94 1.66 17.33
N ARG A 124 7.51 0.44 17.70
CA ARG A 124 6.86 0.20 19.01
C ARG A 124 7.80 0.61 20.13
N SER A 125 9.05 0.13 20.11
CA SER A 125 10.06 0.45 21.11
C SER A 125 10.31 1.96 21.21
N ASN A 126 10.41 2.66 20.08
CA ASN A 126 10.58 4.12 20.06
C ASN A 126 9.33 4.89 20.49
N ARG A 127 8.12 4.35 20.22
CA ARG A 127 6.87 4.98 20.65
C ARG A 127 6.68 4.85 22.15
N ASP A 128 6.95 3.69 22.76
CA ASP A 128 6.93 3.53 24.21
C ASP A 128 7.93 4.47 24.89
N PHE A 129 9.10 4.66 24.27
CA PHE A 129 10.10 5.63 24.73
C PHE A 129 9.61 7.10 24.60
N MET A 130 9.05 7.48 23.47
CA MET A 130 8.50 8.83 23.23
C MET A 130 7.20 9.11 24.01
N GLU A 131 6.43 8.06 24.32
CA GLU A 131 5.32 8.09 25.28
C GLU A 131 5.87 8.42 26.66
N GLY A 132 6.91 7.73 27.12
CA GLY A 132 7.61 8.05 28.36
C GLY A 132 8.09 9.51 28.41
N LEU A 133 8.65 10.03 27.31
CA LEU A 133 9.08 11.43 27.22
C LEU A 133 7.89 12.43 27.18
N ARG A 134 6.75 12.05 26.60
CA ARG A 134 5.49 12.82 26.65
C ARG A 134 4.92 12.85 28.07
N SER A 135 4.86 11.70 28.74
CA SER A 135 4.43 11.55 30.14
C SER A 135 5.32 12.36 31.10
N ALA A 136 6.61 12.47 30.78
CA ALA A 136 7.58 13.30 31.49
C ALA A 136 7.52 14.80 31.13
N GLY A 137 6.60 15.22 30.24
CA GLY A 137 6.43 16.62 29.84
C GLY A 137 7.50 17.19 28.91
N LEU A 138 8.40 16.35 28.38
CA LEU A 138 9.57 16.77 27.58
C LEU A 138 9.33 16.80 26.07
N ALA A 139 8.20 16.25 25.58
CA ALA A 139 7.92 16.16 24.16
C ALA A 139 6.88 17.20 23.69
N ARG A 140 7.30 18.09 22.78
CA ARG A 140 6.45 19.11 22.16
C ARG A 140 5.66 18.50 21.00
N MET A 141 4.34 18.70 20.98
CA MET A 141 3.46 18.22 19.92
C MET A 141 3.74 18.98 18.61
N ASN A 142 4.42 18.34 17.66
CA ASN A 142 4.57 18.91 16.32
C ASN A 142 3.21 18.86 15.61
N ARG A 143 2.72 20.02 15.17
CA ARG A 143 1.50 20.15 14.36
C ARG A 143 1.54 19.17 13.19
N ALA A 144 0.42 18.52 12.92
CA ALA A 144 0.25 17.60 11.81
C ALA A 144 0.72 18.29 10.52
N ARG A 145 1.85 17.81 9.99
CA ARG A 145 2.46 18.30 8.75
C ARG A 145 1.42 18.18 7.62
N THR A 146 1.06 19.29 7.00
CA THR A 146 0.14 19.32 5.87
C THR A 146 0.68 18.47 4.74
N TRP A 147 -0.17 17.63 4.14
CA TRP A 147 0.21 16.81 3.00
C TRP A 147 0.47 17.72 1.78
N GLY A 148 1.67 17.67 1.20
CA GLY A 148 2.07 18.54 0.11
C GLY A 148 2.97 17.86 -0.93
N PRO A 149 3.63 18.65 -1.81
CA PRO A 149 4.48 18.12 -2.89
C PRO A 149 5.61 17.21 -2.40
N ARG A 150 6.13 17.50 -1.20
CA ARG A 150 7.21 16.74 -0.58
C ARG A 150 6.75 15.34 -0.15
N GLU A 151 5.60 15.25 0.51
CA GLU A 151 5.00 13.97 0.91
C GLU A 151 4.57 13.16 -0.32
N LYS A 152 4.02 13.82 -1.34
CA LYS A 152 3.70 13.19 -2.64
C LYS A 152 4.93 12.54 -3.28
N LYS A 153 6.06 13.25 -3.31
CA LYS A 153 7.33 12.73 -3.84
C LYS A 153 7.84 11.57 -2.99
N ALA A 154 7.87 11.72 -1.67
CA ALA A 154 8.33 10.68 -0.75
C ALA A 154 7.51 9.39 -0.86
N PHE A 155 6.18 9.52 -1.02
CA PHE A 155 5.29 8.41 -1.31
C PHE A 155 5.64 7.72 -2.62
N ALA A 156 5.77 8.48 -3.72
CA ALA A 156 6.09 7.93 -5.03
C ALA A 156 7.44 7.18 -5.03
N ASP A 157 8.48 7.78 -4.45
CA ASP A 157 9.81 7.19 -4.34
C ASP A 157 9.78 5.88 -3.52
N THR A 158 9.04 5.88 -2.41
CA THR A 158 8.88 4.70 -1.56
C THR A 158 8.09 3.60 -2.24
N LEU A 159 6.99 3.95 -2.89
CA LEU A 159 6.19 3.03 -3.69
C LEU A 159 7.06 2.36 -4.76
N ASP A 160 7.83 3.13 -5.52
CA ASP A 160 8.76 2.59 -6.53
C ASP A 160 9.78 1.61 -5.93
N ARG A 161 10.41 1.99 -4.81
CA ARG A 161 11.40 1.16 -4.13
C ARG A 161 10.80 -0.15 -3.63
N VAL A 162 9.63 -0.09 -2.99
CA VAL A 162 8.94 -1.28 -2.44
C VAL A 162 8.46 -2.18 -3.57
N LEU A 163 7.86 -1.63 -4.62
CA LEU A 163 7.42 -2.42 -5.78
C LEU A 163 8.59 -3.14 -6.43
N ARG A 164 9.72 -2.47 -6.66
CA ARG A 164 10.93 -3.12 -7.21
C ARG A 164 11.40 -4.27 -6.32
N ARG A 165 11.41 -4.08 -5.00
CA ARG A 165 11.79 -5.14 -4.05
C ARG A 165 10.84 -6.33 -4.11
N LEU A 166 9.52 -6.09 -4.15
CA LEU A 166 8.51 -7.15 -4.20
C LEU A 166 8.49 -7.90 -5.54
N VAL A 167 8.79 -7.22 -6.66
CA VAL A 167 8.99 -7.86 -7.97
C VAL A 167 10.24 -8.73 -7.94
N ASN A 168 11.37 -8.19 -7.47
CA ASN A 168 12.66 -8.86 -7.54
C ASN A 168 12.78 -10.02 -6.53
N GLY A 169 12.15 -9.92 -5.37
CA GLY A 169 12.15 -11.00 -4.37
C GLY A 169 11.27 -12.21 -4.72
N ARG A 170 10.62 -12.20 -5.90
CA ARG A 170 9.88 -13.34 -6.46
C ARG A 170 10.69 -14.14 -7.48
N GLN A 171 11.88 -13.67 -7.86
CA GLN A 171 12.80 -14.37 -8.77
C GLN A 171 13.76 -15.28 -8.02
#